data_AF-A0A431M8G7-F1
#
_entry.id   AF-A0A431M8G7-F1
#
_cell.length_a   1.000
_cell.length_b   1.000
_cell.length_c   1.000
_cell.angle_alpha   90.00
_cell.angle_beta   90.00
_cell.angle_gamma   90.00
#
_symmetry.space_group_name_H-M   'P 1'
#
loop_
_entity.id
_entity.type
_entity.pdbx_description
1 polymer ?
#
loop_
_entity_poly.entity_id
_entity_poly.type
_entity_poly.pdbx_seq_one_letter_code
_entity_poly.pdbx_strand_id
1 'polypeptide(L)' 'MAGLDGRHRDKGGAISKKHGNTKVGTLRKEYGPGFAKGRRSDMMLKTLLAETKCESLHEYLKKKHR' A
#
# COMPACT_ATOMS: atom_id res chain seq x y z
N MET A 1 -5.38 -19.25 28.82
CA MET A 1 -4.41 -19.63 27.76
C MET A 1 -4.34 -18.50 26.75
N ALA A 2 -3.33 -17.64 26.85
CA ALA A 2 -3.09 -16.53 25.94
C ALA A 2 -2.31 -17.06 24.72
N GLY A 3 -3.05 -17.56 23.72
CA GLY A 3 -2.51 -17.93 22.42
C GLY A 3 -2.27 -16.69 21.59
N LEU A 4 -1.13 -16.05 21.89
CA LEU A 4 -0.44 -14.99 21.18
C LEU A 4 -0.89 -14.85 19.72
N ASP A 5 -1.73 -13.85 19.48
CA ASP A 5 -2.11 -13.32 18.18
C ASP A 5 -0.82 -12.92 17.45
N GLY A 6 -0.23 -13.88 16.73
CA GLY A 6 0.94 -13.70 15.88
C GLY A 6 0.64 -12.85 14.64
N ARG A 7 -0.25 -11.86 14.75
CA ARG A 7 -0.36 -10.76 13.80
C ARG A 7 0.81 -9.83 14.06
N HIS A 8 2.00 -10.28 13.69
CA HIS A 8 3.12 -9.40 13.40
C HIS A 8 2.77 -8.64 12.11
N ARG A 9 1.74 -7.79 12.21
CA ARG A 9 1.42 -6.81 11.20
C ARG A 9 2.41 -5.69 11.45
N ASP A 10 3.60 -5.85 10.89
CA ASP A 10 4.68 -4.88 10.85
C ASP A 10 4.10 -3.46 10.91
N LYS A 11 4.11 -2.88 12.12
CA LYS A 11 3.64 -1.54 12.39
C LYS A 11 4.83 -0.63 12.16
N GLY A 12 5.15 -0.42 10.88
CA GLY A 12 6.04 0.65 10.45
C GLY A 12 7.52 0.36 10.65
N GLY A 13 8.16 -0.18 9.61
CA GLY A 13 9.61 -0.11 9.54
C GLY A 13 10.12 -0.43 8.14
N ALA A 14 10.03 0.54 7.23
CA ALA A 14 10.39 0.43 5.82
C ALA A 14 9.42 -0.45 5.01
N ILE A 15 8.39 0.20 4.45
CA ILE A 15 7.86 -0.19 3.13
C ILE A 15 9.07 -0.10 2.18
N SER A 16 9.82 -1.20 2.10
CA SER A 16 11.02 -1.28 1.27
C SER A 16 10.60 -0.84 -0.11
N LYS A 17 11.11 0.33 -0.51
CA LYS A 17 10.65 1.17 -1.64
C LYS A 17 10.60 0.44 -3.00
N LYS A 18 10.96 -0.85 -3.03
CA LYS A 18 11.10 -1.71 -4.21
C LYS A 18 10.12 -2.88 -4.28
N HIS A 19 9.45 -3.31 -3.20
CA HIS A 19 8.60 -4.51 -3.29
C HIS A 19 7.13 -4.15 -3.52
N GLY A 20 6.68 -4.33 -4.76
CA GLY A 20 5.28 -4.22 -5.14
C GLY A 20 4.32 -5.21 -4.44
N ASN A 21 4.77 -5.96 -3.42
CA ASN A 21 3.94 -6.78 -2.53
C ASN A 21 3.27 -5.98 -1.41
N THR A 22 3.57 -4.69 -1.26
CA THR A 22 2.95 -3.86 -0.22
C THR A 22 1.44 -3.74 -0.47
N LYS A 23 0.61 -4.04 0.53
CA LYS A 23 -0.84 -3.91 0.42
C LYS A 23 -1.28 -2.44 0.36
N VAL A 24 -2.26 -2.14 -0.49
CA VAL A 24 -2.89 -0.82 -0.64
C VAL A 24 -3.47 -0.34 0.70
N GLY A 25 -4.02 -1.24 1.52
CA GLY A 25 -4.53 -0.91 2.85
C GLY A 25 -3.46 -0.43 3.81
N THR A 26 -2.22 -0.94 3.72
CA THR A 26 -1.09 -0.45 4.49
C THR A 26 -0.68 0.94 4.00
N LEU A 27 -0.56 1.11 2.68
CA LEU A 27 -0.26 2.41 2.08
C LEU A 27 -1.31 3.46 2.41
N ARG A 28 -2.59 3.09 2.47
CA ARG A 28 -3.68 3.99 2.88
C ARG A 28 -3.58 4.43 4.34
N LYS A 29 -2.99 3.62 5.22
CA LYS A 29 -2.73 4.03 6.61
C LYS A 29 -1.61 5.06 6.68
N GLU A 30 -0.54 4.87 5.90
CA GLU A 30 0.62 5.75 5.87
C GLU A 30 0.37 7.07 5.11
N TYR A 31 -0.23 6.97 3.91
CA TYR A 31 -0.48 8.12 3.01
C TYR A 31 -1.87 8.74 3.18
N GLY A 32 -2.74 8.12 3.98
CA GLY A 32 -4.09 8.61 4.27
C GLY A 32 -5.21 8.02 3.40
N PRO A 33 -6.49 8.27 3.77
CA PRO A 33 -7.67 7.64 3.18
C PRO A 33 -7.89 7.98 1.71
N GLY A 34 -7.26 9.03 1.19
CA GLY A 34 -7.27 9.40 -0.22
C GLY A 34 -6.46 8.46 -1.12
N PHE A 35 -5.53 7.68 -0.55
CA PHE A 35 -4.70 6.75 -1.31
C PHE A 35 -5.56 5.63 -1.91
N ALA A 36 -5.50 5.48 -3.25
CA ALA A 36 -6.23 4.46 -4.00
C ALA A 36 -7.73 4.42 -3.69
N LYS A 37 -8.37 5.59 -3.52
CA LYS A 37 -9.83 5.70 -3.26
C LYS A 37 -10.61 4.87 -4.28
N GLY A 38 -11.43 3.92 -3.81
CA GLY A 38 -12.18 2.97 -4.64
C GLY A 38 -11.50 1.61 -4.90
N ARG A 39 -10.26 1.39 -4.47
CA ARG A 39 -9.57 0.10 -4.60
C ARG A 39 -9.64 -0.74 -3.33
N ARG A 40 -9.54 -2.07 -3.47
CA ARG A 40 -9.54 -3.02 -2.35
C ARG A 40 -8.25 -2.85 -1.52
N SER A 41 -8.39 -2.82 -0.20
CA SER A 41 -7.24 -2.67 0.72
C SER A 41 -6.32 -3.90 0.73
N ASP A 42 -6.81 -5.08 0.36
CA ASP A 42 -5.99 -6.31 0.27
C ASP A 42 -5.19 -6.42 -1.04
N MET A 43 -5.43 -5.51 -1.98
CA MET A 43 -4.70 -5.45 -3.24
C MET A 43 -3.23 -5.06 -3.01
N MET A 44 -2.33 -5.58 -3.85
CA MET A 44 -0.92 -5.22 -3.83
C MET A 44 -0.62 -3.97 -4.66
N LEU A 45 0.39 -3.21 -4.25
CA LEU A 45 0.89 -2.02 -4.94
C LEU A 45 1.25 -2.33 -6.40
N LYS A 46 1.91 -3.46 -6.69
CA LYS A 46 2.25 -3.85 -8.08
C LYS A 46 1.03 -3.93 -8.97
N THR A 47 -0.05 -4.51 -8.46
CA THR A 47 -1.28 -4.71 -9.24
C THR A 47 -1.95 -3.36 -9.45
N LEU A 48 -1.93 -2.49 -8.44
CA LEU A 48 -2.46 -1.14 -8.56
C LEU A 48 -1.69 -0.33 -9.60
N LEU A 49 -0.36 -0.39 -9.55
CA LEU A 49 0.54 0.27 -10.50
C LEU A 49 0.32 -0.24 -11.93
N ALA A 50 0.22 -1.56 -12.12
CA ALA A 50 -0.08 -2.16 -13.42
C ALA A 50 -1.43 -1.68 -13.99
N GLU A 51 -2.48 -1.64 -13.15
CA GLU A 51 -3.80 -1.16 -13.57
C GLU A 51 -3.83 0.34 -13.88
N THR A 52 -3.10 1.16 -13.12
CA THR A 52 -3.08 2.62 -13.31
C THR A 52 -2.07 3.08 -14.36
N LYS A 53 -1.32 2.13 -14.94
CA LYS A 53 -0.16 2.36 -15.82
C LYS A 53 0.86 3.29 -15.17
N CYS A 54 1.20 3.01 -13.92
CA CYS A 54 2.25 3.72 -13.20
C CYS A 54 3.44 2.80 -12.96
N GLU A 55 4.65 3.32 -13.05
CA GLU A 55 5.85 2.51 -12.88
C GLU A 55 6.32 2.47 -11.42
N SER A 56 5.86 3.43 -10.60
CA SER A 56 6.28 3.56 -9.21
C SER A 56 5.28 4.30 -8.33
N LEU A 57 5.36 4.07 -7.02
CA LEU A 57 4.52 4.74 -6.02
C LEU A 57 4.58 6.28 -6.15
N HIS A 58 5.77 6.84 -6.39
CA HIS A 58 5.94 8.29 -6.58
C HIS A 58 5.18 8.82 -7.79
N GLU A 59 5.19 8.09 -8.91
CA GLU A 59 4.48 8.50 -10.12
C GLU A 59 2.96 8.47 -9.90
N TYR A 60 2.47 7.44 -9.22
CA TYR A 60 1.07 7.33 -8.81
C TYR A 60 0.64 8.51 -7.92
N LEU A 61 1.47 8.90 -6.94
CA LEU A 61 1.20 10.06 -6.08
C LEU A 61 1.19 11.38 -6.87
N LYS A 62 2.16 11.61 -7.76
CA LYS A 62 2.18 12.81 -8.62
C LYS A 62 0.92 12.95 -9.47
N LYS A 63 0.44 11.85 -10.05
CA LYS A 63 -0.78 11.83 -10.87
C LYS A 63 -2.06 12.16 -10.10
N LYS A 64 -2.08 11.90 -8.79
CA LYS A 64 -3.23 12.16 -7.91
C LYS A 64 -3.28 13.58 -7.33
N HIS A 65 -2.17 14.31 -7.36
CA HIS A 65 -2.02 15.68 -6.85
C HIS A 65 -2.23 16.77 -7.93
N ARG A 66 -2.77 16.42 -9.09
CA ARG A 66 -3.08 17.34 -10.18
C ARG A 66 -4.58 17.36 -10.41
#